data_AF-A0A257UH42-F1
#
_entry.id   AF-A0A257UH42-F1
#
_cell.length_a   1.000
_cell.length_b   1.000
_cell.length_c   1.000
_cell.angle_alpha   90.00
_cell.angle_beta   90.00
_cell.angle_gamma   90.00
#
_symmetry.space_group_name_H-M   'P 1'
#
loop_
_entity.id
_entity.type
_entity.pdbx_description
1 polymer ?
#
loop_
_entity_poly.entity_id
_entity_poly.type
_entity_poly.pdbx_seq_one_letter_code
_entity_poly.pdbx_strand_id
1 'polypeptide(L)'
;MAIALLRQPDGVRFGAFLVQEGLLGPEALTEELEALSVGIVSHMLMEPGEWKYFDGEKLPVDAVSLDMTTASLLAAAVREVADEAHLRKLVGGDGFVWTAQDALLLYQQLRLTPQEGYLLSRVDGTSTVTQLQRLAPMPPGEYVRALAALSVTGLLEIRPASATRPLAPAEVETPSAPKSEAEEALQYSPQEQREYAEVIKLAAEIRHHDYYKRFGLSPGATQDQLHSRYLEFVKLYHPDRARETHLTSLRNELAEIYSALQEAYETLGHSERRTRYERTLAASHNVDTSQAEERRRSARGEVVDANVNRAKELLRAGDVGMAVQLLDQAVRLNPTAETLLLLARAEFKNPMWSQRALDHLKHAVALAPEFTEAWL
;
A
#
# COMPACT_ATOMS: atom_id res chain seq x y z
N MET A 1 20.40 -2.77 -40.34
CA MET A 1 21.05 -2.06 -39.20
C MET A 1 22.50 -1.68 -39.45
N ALA A 2 23.41 -2.59 -39.81
CA ALA A 2 24.83 -2.24 -40.04
C ALA A 2 25.04 -1.11 -41.09
N ILE A 3 24.26 -1.11 -42.18
CA ILE A 3 24.29 -0.05 -43.20
C ILE A 3 23.73 1.29 -42.65
N ALA A 4 22.76 1.23 -41.74
CA ALA A 4 22.21 2.43 -41.10
C ALA A 4 23.23 3.05 -40.13
N LEU A 5 24.01 2.23 -39.41
CA LEU A 5 25.08 2.71 -38.53
C LEU A 5 26.14 3.50 -39.30
N LEU A 6 26.51 3.03 -40.50
CA LEU A 6 27.45 3.73 -41.38
C LEU A 6 26.88 5.04 -41.99
N ARG A 7 25.56 5.22 -41.95
CA ARG A 7 24.86 6.39 -42.48
C ARG A 7 24.38 7.36 -41.39
N GLN A 8 24.67 7.05 -40.13
CA GLN A 8 24.26 7.86 -39.00
C GLN A 8 24.87 9.27 -39.12
N PRO A 9 24.05 10.34 -39.12
CA PRO A 9 24.56 11.70 -39.12
C PRO A 9 25.27 12.02 -37.80
N ASP A 10 26.33 12.83 -37.86
CA ASP A 10 27.05 13.28 -36.67
C ASP A 10 26.11 14.02 -35.71
N GLY A 11 26.16 13.65 -34.42
CA GLY A 11 25.33 14.25 -33.37
C GLY A 11 23.89 13.73 -33.28
N VAL A 12 23.46 12.83 -34.18
CA VAL A 12 22.15 12.17 -34.08
C VAL A 12 22.31 10.84 -33.34
N ARG A 13 21.48 10.57 -32.33
CA ARG A 13 21.47 9.27 -31.64
C ARG A 13 21.03 8.16 -32.57
N PHE A 14 21.74 7.03 -32.53
CA PHE A 14 21.48 5.91 -33.44
C PHE A 14 20.04 5.37 -33.34
N GLY A 15 19.49 5.25 -32.13
CA GLY A 15 18.09 4.84 -31.94
C GLY A 15 17.08 5.80 -32.59
N ALA A 16 17.27 7.11 -32.42
CA ALA A 16 16.42 8.12 -33.06
C ALA A 16 16.51 8.06 -34.59
N PHE A 17 17.71 7.84 -35.12
CA PHE A 17 17.93 7.66 -36.55
C PHE A 17 17.22 6.42 -37.11
N LEU A 18 17.25 5.29 -36.39
CA LEU A 18 16.55 4.07 -36.79
C LEU A 18 15.02 4.25 -36.86
N VAL A 19 14.44 5.02 -35.93
CA VAL A 19 13.01 5.34 -35.95
C VAL A 19 12.67 6.29 -37.10
N GLN A 20 13.49 7.31 -37.33
CA GLN A 20 13.29 8.27 -38.44
C GLN A 20 13.33 7.60 -39.81
N GLU A 21 14.24 6.64 -40.01
CA GLU A 21 14.35 5.87 -41.25
C GLU A 21 13.30 4.74 -41.36
N GLY A 22 12.40 4.61 -40.38
CA GLY A 22 11.37 3.57 -40.35
C GLY A 22 11.91 2.15 -40.21
N LEU A 23 13.16 2.00 -39.76
CA LEU A 23 13.84 0.71 -39.58
C LEU A 23 13.54 0.06 -38.23
N LEU A 24 13.08 0.84 -37.25
CA LEU A 24 12.68 0.39 -35.92
C LEU A 24 11.44 1.18 -35.46
N GLY A 25 10.48 0.50 -34.84
CA GLY A 25 9.34 1.17 -34.22
C GLY A 25 9.74 1.87 -32.91
N PRO A 26 9.00 2.91 -32.47
CA PRO A 26 9.29 3.58 -31.20
C PRO A 26 9.15 2.65 -29.99
N GLU A 27 8.15 1.77 -29.97
CA GLU A 27 7.98 0.77 -28.90
C GLU A 27 9.14 -0.24 -28.87
N ALA A 28 9.54 -0.75 -30.05
CA ALA A 28 10.70 -1.64 -30.17
C ALA A 28 12.00 -0.94 -29.75
N LEU A 29 12.15 0.36 -30.00
CA LEU A 29 13.29 1.13 -29.50
C LEU A 29 13.30 1.18 -27.97
N THR A 30 12.15 1.38 -27.33
CA THR A 30 12.05 1.34 -25.86
C THR A 30 12.49 -0.02 -25.31
N GLU A 31 11.95 -1.11 -25.85
CA GLU A 31 12.31 -2.48 -25.43
C GLU A 31 13.81 -2.77 -25.60
N GLU A 32 14.42 -2.34 -26.71
CA GLU A 32 15.85 -2.50 -26.96
C GLU A 32 16.71 -1.64 -26.01
N LEU A 33 16.26 -0.42 -25.69
CA LEU A 33 16.95 0.43 -24.70
C LEU A 33 16.86 -0.15 -23.29
N GLU A 34 15.73 -0.73 -22.93
CA GLU A 34 15.54 -1.46 -21.67
C GLU A 34 16.47 -2.67 -21.60
N ALA A 35 16.47 -3.53 -22.62
CA ALA A 35 17.36 -4.70 -22.69
C ALA A 35 18.85 -4.28 -22.66
N LEU A 36 19.22 -3.23 -23.39
CA LEU A 36 20.57 -2.68 -23.35
C LEU A 36 20.95 -2.17 -21.95
N SER A 37 20.02 -1.50 -21.25
CA SER A 37 20.26 -1.00 -19.90
C SER A 37 20.45 -2.14 -18.90
N VAL A 38 19.62 -3.18 -19.00
CA VAL A 38 19.77 -4.42 -18.22
C VAL A 38 21.14 -5.05 -18.48
N GLY A 39 21.54 -5.15 -19.75
CA GLY A 39 22.86 -5.66 -20.15
C GLY A 39 24.01 -4.81 -19.60
N ILE A 40 23.93 -3.49 -19.68
CA ILE A 40 24.98 -2.60 -19.14
C ILE A 40 25.10 -2.80 -17.63
N VAL A 41 23.98 -2.76 -16.89
CA VAL A 41 23.98 -2.89 -15.44
C VAL A 41 24.44 -4.29 -15.01
N SER A 42 24.08 -5.34 -15.76
CA SER A 42 24.51 -6.71 -15.45
C SER A 42 26.03 -6.86 -15.53
N HIS A 43 26.69 -6.20 -16.49
CA HIS A 43 28.15 -6.15 -16.55
C HIS A 43 28.74 -5.29 -15.42
N MET A 44 28.15 -4.14 -15.11
CA MET A 44 28.61 -3.26 -14.03
C MET A 44 28.60 -3.94 -12.65
N LEU A 45 27.64 -4.81 -12.38
CA LEU A 45 27.56 -5.59 -11.12
C LEU A 45 28.73 -6.60 -10.97
N MET A 46 29.41 -6.92 -12.06
CA MET A 46 30.50 -7.90 -12.09
C MET A 46 31.89 -7.24 -11.97
N GLU A 47 32.01 -5.99 -12.41
CA GLU A 47 33.28 -5.28 -12.46
C GLU A 47 33.72 -4.81 -11.07
N PRO A 48 34.96 -5.14 -10.64
CA PRO A 48 35.51 -4.57 -9.42
C PRO A 48 35.74 -3.07 -9.62
N GLY A 49 35.11 -2.24 -8.77
CA GLY A 49 35.24 -0.80 -8.88
C GLY A 49 34.72 -0.05 -7.66
N GLU A 50 35.11 1.21 -7.56
CA GLU A 50 34.56 2.16 -6.60
C GLU A 50 33.53 3.04 -7.30
N TRP A 51 32.33 3.10 -6.74
CA TRP A 51 31.23 3.91 -7.26
C TRP A 51 30.98 5.07 -6.31
N LYS A 52 30.76 6.26 -6.86
CA LYS A 52 30.42 7.45 -6.08
C LYS A 52 29.18 8.11 -6.65
N TYR A 53 28.20 8.34 -5.79
CA TYR A 53 27.01 9.11 -6.14
C TYR A 53 27.32 10.61 -6.01
N PHE A 54 26.97 11.38 -7.04
CA PHE A 54 27.07 12.83 -7.05
C PHE A 54 25.66 13.42 -7.11
N ASP A 55 25.23 13.99 -5.98
CA ASP A 55 23.91 14.60 -5.90
C ASP A 55 23.84 15.89 -6.73
N GLY A 56 22.72 16.10 -7.43
CA GLY A 56 22.49 17.29 -8.26
C GLY A 56 23.17 17.30 -9.63
N GLU A 57 23.75 16.19 -10.08
CA GLU A 57 24.26 16.07 -11.45
C GLU A 57 23.11 16.12 -12.47
N LYS A 58 23.24 17.00 -13.47
CA LYS A 58 22.20 17.15 -14.50
C LYS A 58 22.39 16.09 -15.57
N LEU A 59 21.35 15.30 -15.80
CA LEU A 59 21.32 14.38 -16.92
C LEU A 59 21.46 15.16 -18.25
N PRO A 60 22.10 14.55 -19.26
CA PRO A 60 22.12 15.11 -20.62
C PRO A 60 20.69 15.45 -21.09
N VAL A 61 20.55 16.52 -21.87
CA VAL A 61 19.25 17.02 -22.34
C VAL A 61 18.49 15.96 -23.16
N ASP A 62 19.22 15.04 -23.75
CA ASP A 62 18.75 13.94 -24.57
C ASP A 62 18.62 12.62 -23.79
N ALA A 63 18.77 12.61 -22.47
CA ALA A 63 18.57 11.41 -21.64
C ALA A 63 17.17 10.82 -21.84
N VAL A 64 17.10 9.49 -21.95
CA VAL A 64 15.85 8.75 -22.13
C VAL A 64 15.42 8.22 -20.78
N SER A 65 14.15 8.41 -20.43
CA SER A 65 13.52 7.71 -19.30
C SER A 65 13.13 6.30 -19.73
N LEU A 66 13.49 5.31 -18.91
CA LEU A 66 13.03 3.94 -19.08
C LEU A 66 11.68 3.77 -18.38
N ASP A 67 10.82 2.88 -18.87
CA ASP A 67 9.54 2.52 -18.23
C ASP A 67 9.75 1.44 -17.14
N MET A 68 10.88 1.54 -16.42
CA MET A 68 11.25 0.60 -15.37
C MET A 68 11.84 1.32 -14.15
N THR A 69 11.54 0.81 -12.97
CA THR A 69 12.11 1.33 -11.71
C THR A 69 13.54 0.84 -11.52
N THR A 70 14.34 1.56 -10.73
CA THR A 70 15.72 1.16 -10.42
C THR A 70 15.80 -0.25 -9.84
N ALA A 71 14.90 -0.65 -8.94
CA ALA A 71 14.88 -2.04 -8.44
C ALA A 71 14.56 -3.05 -9.55
N SER A 72 13.63 -2.74 -10.46
CA SER A 72 13.32 -3.64 -11.57
C SER A 72 14.48 -3.81 -12.54
N LEU A 73 15.23 -2.74 -12.82
CA LEU A 73 16.46 -2.76 -13.61
C LEU A 73 17.53 -3.62 -12.92
N LEU A 74 17.76 -3.41 -11.62
CA LEU A 74 18.73 -4.18 -10.84
C LEU A 74 18.36 -5.67 -10.76
N ALA A 75 17.08 -5.99 -10.52
CA ALA A 75 16.61 -7.37 -10.50
C ALA A 75 16.78 -8.05 -11.87
N ALA A 76 16.39 -7.38 -12.96
CA ALA A 76 16.60 -7.87 -14.31
C ALA A 76 18.09 -8.09 -14.61
N ALA A 77 18.94 -7.15 -14.23
CA ALA A 77 20.38 -7.23 -14.45
C ALA A 77 21.00 -8.43 -13.73
N VAL A 78 20.65 -8.68 -12.46
CA VAL A 78 21.12 -9.85 -11.72
C VAL A 78 20.64 -11.15 -12.36
N ARG A 79 19.43 -11.17 -12.93
CA ARG A 79 18.90 -12.37 -13.60
C ARG A 79 19.71 -12.75 -14.85
N GLU A 80 20.28 -11.77 -15.54
CA GLU A 80 21.13 -11.97 -16.73
C GLU A 80 22.58 -12.34 -16.42
N VAL A 81 23.03 -12.22 -15.16
CA VAL A 81 24.40 -12.59 -14.79
C VAL A 81 24.63 -14.09 -15.00
N ALA A 82 25.56 -14.41 -15.90
CA ALA A 82 25.94 -15.79 -16.23
C ALA A 82 26.89 -16.42 -15.20
N ASP A 83 27.78 -15.64 -14.59
CA ASP A 83 28.74 -16.13 -13.60
C ASP A 83 28.08 -16.33 -12.22
N GLU A 84 27.57 -17.54 -12.01
CA GLU A 84 26.98 -17.95 -10.74
C GLU A 84 27.98 -17.89 -9.58
N ALA A 85 29.29 -18.05 -9.82
CA ALA A 85 30.28 -18.02 -8.75
C ALA A 85 30.39 -16.62 -8.13
N HIS A 86 30.27 -15.57 -8.93
CA HIS A 86 30.22 -14.20 -8.43
C HIS A 86 28.95 -13.90 -7.66
N LEU A 87 27.79 -14.35 -8.15
CA LEU A 87 26.53 -14.22 -7.41
C LEU A 87 26.59 -14.93 -6.05
N ARG A 88 27.21 -16.12 -5.99
CA ARG A 88 27.45 -16.82 -4.71
C ARG A 88 28.33 -16.01 -3.75
N LYS A 89 29.36 -15.32 -4.26
CA LYS A 89 30.20 -14.43 -3.44
C LYS A 89 29.40 -13.24 -2.92
N LEU A 90 28.51 -12.69 -3.74
CA LEU A 90 27.66 -11.54 -3.40
C LEU A 90 26.70 -11.87 -2.24
N VAL A 91 26.06 -13.04 -2.28
CA VAL A 91 25.11 -13.46 -1.22
C VAL A 91 25.78 -14.15 -0.03
N GLY A 92 26.99 -14.67 -0.19
CA GLY A 92 27.67 -15.44 0.85
C GLY A 92 26.96 -16.77 1.19
N GLY A 93 27.41 -17.44 2.26
CA GLY A 93 26.88 -18.76 2.64
C GLY A 93 26.34 -18.87 4.08
N ASP A 94 26.94 -18.14 5.02
CA ASP A 94 26.68 -18.33 6.46
C ASP A 94 25.93 -17.16 7.11
N GLY A 95 25.58 -16.12 6.35
CA GLY A 95 24.81 -14.99 6.85
C GLY A 95 23.34 -15.36 7.10
N PHE A 96 22.74 -14.68 8.07
CA PHE A 96 21.29 -14.73 8.27
C PHE A 96 20.61 -13.82 7.27
N VAL A 97 19.53 -14.31 6.67
CA VAL A 97 18.75 -13.56 5.67
C VAL A 97 17.60 -12.87 6.38
N TRP A 98 17.49 -11.56 6.19
CA TRP A 98 16.45 -10.72 6.78
C TRP A 98 15.62 -10.09 5.66
N THR A 99 14.32 -9.92 5.88
CA THR A 99 13.54 -8.99 5.07
C THR A 99 13.97 -7.59 5.41
N ALA A 100 14.34 -6.80 4.42
CA ALA A 100 14.65 -5.40 4.65
C ALA A 100 13.38 -4.70 5.16
N GLN A 101 13.54 -3.96 6.26
CA GLN A 101 12.42 -3.26 6.88
C GLN A 101 12.04 -2.00 6.10
N ASP A 102 12.67 -1.69 4.95
CA ASP A 102 12.52 -0.40 4.29
C ASP A 102 11.34 -0.33 3.33
N ALA A 103 10.34 0.46 3.73
CA ALA A 103 9.07 0.62 3.00
C ALA A 103 9.25 1.15 1.58
N LEU A 104 10.25 2.01 1.33
CA LEU A 104 10.59 2.56 0.00
C LEU A 104 10.86 1.48 -1.06
N LEU A 105 11.31 0.29 -0.65
CA LEU A 105 11.60 -0.83 -1.55
C LEU A 105 10.36 -1.67 -1.87
N LEU A 106 9.38 -1.70 -0.95
CA LEU A 106 8.06 -2.31 -1.17
C LEU A 106 7.20 -1.47 -2.14
N TYR A 107 7.46 -0.17 -2.27
CA TYR A 107 6.73 0.74 -3.18
C TYR A 107 7.16 0.66 -4.65
N GLN A 108 8.28 0.01 -5.00
CA GLN A 108 8.83 0.04 -6.37
C GLN A 108 8.10 -0.83 -7.41
N GLN A 109 6.91 -1.37 -7.08
CA GLN A 109 6.13 -2.30 -7.93
C GLN A 109 7.02 -3.38 -8.57
N LEU A 110 7.93 -3.96 -7.80
CA LEU A 110 8.88 -4.93 -8.33
C LEU A 110 8.15 -6.19 -8.81
N ARG A 111 8.32 -6.54 -10.08
CA ARG A 111 7.82 -7.81 -10.64
C ARG A 111 8.72 -8.95 -10.19
N LEU A 112 8.28 -9.63 -9.13
CA LEU A 112 8.94 -10.82 -8.60
C LEU A 112 8.69 -12.03 -9.51
N THR A 113 9.72 -12.84 -9.70
CA THR A 113 9.55 -14.20 -10.22
C THR A 113 8.92 -15.11 -9.16
N PRO A 114 8.32 -16.26 -9.54
CA PRO A 114 7.80 -17.21 -8.56
C PRO A 114 8.86 -17.68 -7.54
N GLN A 115 10.12 -17.84 -7.98
CA GLN A 115 11.24 -18.22 -7.12
C GLN A 115 11.57 -17.12 -6.10
N GLU A 116 11.61 -15.87 -6.53
CA GLU A 116 11.86 -14.72 -5.65
C GLU A 116 10.71 -14.53 -4.65
N GLY A 117 9.46 -14.63 -5.12
CA GLY A 117 8.28 -14.57 -4.25
C GLY A 117 8.25 -15.70 -3.22
N TYR A 118 8.63 -16.91 -3.62
CA TYR A 118 8.80 -18.03 -2.69
C TYR A 118 9.84 -17.71 -1.63
N LEU A 119 11.04 -17.26 -2.00
CA LEU A 119 12.09 -16.94 -1.04
C LEU A 119 11.65 -15.86 -0.06
N LEU A 120 11.07 -14.77 -0.56
CA LEU A 120 10.58 -13.68 0.28
C LEU A 120 9.54 -14.18 1.30
N SER A 121 8.64 -15.10 0.89
CA SER A 121 7.64 -15.69 1.80
C SER A 121 8.22 -16.62 2.89
N ARG A 122 9.48 -17.06 2.73
CA ARG A 122 10.15 -17.99 3.66
C ARG A 122 11.18 -17.31 4.56
N VAL A 123 11.56 -16.07 4.27
CA VAL A 123 12.52 -15.33 5.09
C VAL A 123 11.80 -14.79 6.32
N ASP A 124 12.26 -15.24 7.49
CA ASP A 124 11.76 -14.86 8.81
C ASP A 124 12.84 -14.21 9.69
N GLY A 125 14.02 -13.95 9.14
CA GLY A 125 15.18 -13.45 9.88
C GLY A 125 15.94 -14.50 10.68
N THR A 126 15.47 -15.75 10.73
CA THR A 126 16.05 -16.81 11.58
C THR A 126 16.89 -17.82 10.80
N SER A 127 16.69 -17.89 9.49
CA SER A 127 17.36 -18.85 8.63
C SER A 127 18.59 -18.26 7.94
N THR A 128 19.67 -19.04 7.88
CA THR A 128 20.85 -18.69 7.08
C THR A 128 20.62 -18.96 5.60
N VAL A 129 21.47 -18.37 4.74
CA VAL A 129 21.49 -18.66 3.30
C VAL A 129 21.54 -20.17 3.03
N THR A 130 22.47 -20.89 3.67
CA THR A 130 22.61 -22.35 3.51
C THR A 130 21.40 -23.15 4.04
N GLN A 131 20.70 -22.65 5.07
CA GLN A 131 19.49 -23.31 5.58
C GLN A 131 18.29 -23.10 4.65
N LEU A 132 18.07 -21.88 4.18
CA LEU A 132 17.02 -21.56 3.22
C LEU A 132 17.21 -22.32 1.90
N GLN A 133 18.45 -22.43 1.42
CA GLN A 133 18.75 -23.19 0.22
C GLN A 133 18.34 -24.67 0.31
N ARG A 134 18.53 -25.30 1.47
CA ARG A 134 18.15 -26.71 1.69
C ARG A 134 16.64 -26.94 1.68
N LEU A 135 15.86 -25.92 2.03
CA LEU A 135 14.39 -25.98 2.11
C LEU A 135 13.71 -25.39 0.87
N ALA A 136 14.47 -24.79 -0.05
CA ALA A 136 13.93 -24.20 -1.27
C ALA A 136 13.66 -25.28 -2.32
N PRO A 137 12.45 -25.34 -2.91
CA PRO A 137 12.11 -26.28 -3.97
C PRO A 137 12.62 -25.77 -5.33
N MET A 138 13.89 -25.38 -5.41
CA MET A 138 14.53 -24.86 -6.62
C MET A 138 16.01 -25.25 -6.69
N PRO A 139 16.60 -25.31 -7.91
CA PRO A 139 18.02 -25.61 -8.07
C PRO A 139 18.94 -24.58 -7.38
N PRO A 140 20.15 -24.99 -6.95
CA PRO A 140 21.13 -24.09 -6.31
C PRO A 140 21.39 -22.78 -7.04
N GLY A 141 21.50 -22.80 -8.37
CA GLY A 141 21.74 -21.58 -9.15
C GLY A 141 20.55 -20.66 -9.27
N GLU A 142 19.33 -21.20 -9.33
CA GLU A 142 18.12 -20.39 -9.26
C GLU A 142 17.95 -19.76 -7.87
N TYR A 143 18.24 -20.51 -6.82
CA TYR A 143 18.24 -20.03 -5.44
C TYR A 143 19.20 -18.84 -5.26
N VAL A 144 20.47 -19.00 -5.66
CA VAL A 144 21.49 -17.95 -5.54
C VAL A 144 21.11 -16.72 -6.34
N ARG A 145 20.61 -16.89 -7.57
CA ARG A 145 20.18 -15.78 -8.42
C ARG A 145 18.99 -15.03 -7.83
N ALA A 146 17.97 -15.74 -7.35
CA ALA A 146 16.79 -15.14 -6.73
C ALA A 146 17.15 -14.40 -5.43
N LEU A 147 18.01 -15.00 -4.59
CA LEU A 147 18.52 -14.36 -3.38
C LEU A 147 19.34 -13.11 -3.73
N ALA A 148 20.24 -13.19 -4.70
CA ALA A 148 21.07 -12.07 -5.15
C ALA A 148 20.22 -10.92 -5.71
N ALA A 149 19.20 -11.23 -6.51
CA ALA A 149 18.29 -10.23 -7.06
C ALA A 149 17.59 -9.48 -5.93
N LEU A 150 16.99 -10.21 -4.98
CA LEU A 150 16.32 -9.62 -3.82
C LEU A 150 17.28 -8.84 -2.91
N SER A 151 18.53 -9.25 -2.79
CA SER A 151 19.54 -8.54 -1.99
C SER A 151 20.01 -7.24 -2.67
N VAL A 152 20.26 -7.26 -3.98
CA VAL A 152 20.70 -6.06 -4.73
C VAL A 152 19.58 -5.03 -4.84
N THR A 153 18.32 -5.47 -4.96
CA THR A 153 17.17 -4.56 -4.87
C THR A 153 16.90 -4.08 -3.43
N GLY A 154 17.66 -4.57 -2.46
CA GLY A 154 17.50 -4.24 -1.04
C GLY A 154 16.25 -4.81 -0.38
N LEU A 155 15.52 -5.75 -1.00
CA LEU A 155 14.36 -6.41 -0.38
C LEU A 155 14.80 -7.39 0.71
N LEU A 156 16.01 -7.95 0.58
CA LEU A 156 16.64 -8.80 1.56
C LEU A 156 17.99 -8.24 2.00
N GLU A 157 18.31 -8.39 3.27
CA GLU A 157 19.60 -8.03 3.84
C GLU A 157 20.27 -9.29 4.40
N ILE A 158 21.55 -9.49 4.07
CA ILE A 158 22.31 -10.64 4.56
C ILE A 158 23.29 -10.13 5.62
N ARG A 159 23.07 -10.57 6.86
CA ARG A 159 23.86 -10.12 8.02
C ARG A 159 24.84 -11.20 8.48
N PRO A 160 26.08 -10.85 8.85
CA PRO A 160 27.07 -11.83 9.30
C PRO A 160 26.64 -12.48 10.61
N ALA A 161 26.97 -13.76 10.79
CA ALA A 161 26.61 -14.56 11.97
C ALA A 161 27.17 -14.02 13.30
N SER A 162 28.17 -13.13 13.26
CA SER A 162 28.75 -12.45 14.44
C SER A 162 28.00 -11.19 14.87
N ALA A 163 27.01 -10.73 14.09
CA ALA A 163 26.14 -9.65 14.53
C ALA A 163 25.34 -10.12 15.75
N THR A 164 25.39 -9.37 16.85
CA THR A 164 24.57 -9.63 18.04
C THR A 164 23.12 -9.84 17.62
N ARG A 165 22.62 -11.04 17.91
CA ARG A 165 21.21 -11.38 17.88
C ARG A 165 20.40 -10.25 18.54
N PRO A 166 19.51 -9.53 17.84
CA PRO A 166 18.37 -8.94 18.51
C PRO A 166 17.67 -10.11 19.19
N LEU A 167 17.52 -10.06 20.51
CA LEU A 167 16.76 -11.05 21.24
C LEU A 167 15.39 -11.17 20.56
N ALA A 168 15.11 -12.38 20.08
CA ALA A 168 13.91 -12.83 19.38
C ALA A 168 13.74 -12.33 17.92
N PRO A 169 13.15 -13.18 17.04
CA PRO A 169 12.45 -12.68 15.86
C PRO A 169 11.47 -11.60 16.31
N ALA A 170 11.19 -10.60 15.47
CA ALA A 170 9.91 -9.92 15.60
C ALA A 170 8.87 -11.04 15.49
N GLU A 171 8.25 -11.39 16.61
CA GLU A 171 7.04 -12.19 16.60
C GLU A 171 6.15 -11.52 15.57
N VAL A 172 5.73 -12.29 14.57
CA VAL A 172 4.43 -12.02 13.98
C VAL A 172 3.49 -12.06 15.18
N GLU A 173 3.17 -10.89 15.71
CA GLU A 173 2.08 -10.74 16.64
C GLU A 173 0.86 -11.25 15.87
N THR A 174 0.55 -12.54 16.05
CA THR A 174 -0.84 -12.94 16.15
C THR A 174 -1.47 -11.90 17.05
N PRO A 175 -2.55 -11.21 16.65
CA PRO A 175 -3.09 -10.08 17.40
C PRO A 175 -3.47 -10.56 18.80
N SER A 176 -2.52 -10.45 19.72
CA SER A 176 -2.77 -10.49 21.14
C SER A 176 -3.54 -9.20 21.39
N ALA A 177 -4.66 -9.35 22.08
CA ALA A 177 -5.63 -8.30 22.37
C ALA A 177 -4.99 -6.91 22.50
N PRO A 178 -5.60 -5.88 21.89
CA PRO A 178 -5.00 -4.55 21.76
C PRO A 178 -4.51 -4.11 23.14
N LYS A 179 -3.20 -3.89 23.27
CA LYS A 179 -2.70 -2.98 24.30
C LYS A 179 -3.37 -1.65 24.00
N SER A 180 -4.17 -1.21 24.95
CA SER A 180 -5.05 -0.05 24.80
C SER A 180 -4.23 1.14 24.28
N GLU A 181 -4.68 1.74 23.17
CA GLU A 181 -4.17 3.01 22.62
C GLU A 181 -3.99 4.09 23.71
N ALA A 182 -4.75 3.99 24.80
CA ALA A 182 -4.65 4.87 25.96
C ALA A 182 -3.36 4.70 26.81
N GLU A 183 -2.70 3.54 26.80
CA GLU A 183 -1.46 3.29 27.57
C GLU A 183 -0.22 3.84 26.85
N GLU A 184 -0.19 3.83 25.52
CA GLU A 184 0.86 4.49 24.71
C GLU A 184 0.71 6.01 24.72
N ALA A 185 -0.53 6.52 24.66
CA ALA A 185 -0.80 7.96 24.73
C ALA A 185 -0.23 8.61 26.01
N LEU A 186 -0.20 7.91 27.14
CA LEU A 186 0.25 8.44 28.43
C LEU A 186 1.77 8.74 28.53
N GLN A 187 2.59 8.33 27.55
CA GLN A 187 4.04 8.49 27.57
C GLN A 187 4.57 9.67 26.74
N TYR A 188 3.72 10.29 25.92
CA TYR A 188 4.11 11.36 25.00
C TYR A 188 3.58 12.73 25.44
N SER A 189 4.19 13.80 24.94
CA SER A 189 3.70 15.16 25.15
C SER A 189 2.33 15.38 24.49
N PRO A 190 1.52 16.36 24.94
CA PRO A 190 0.21 16.65 24.35
C PRO A 190 0.25 17.01 22.86
N GLN A 191 1.41 17.41 22.33
CA GLN A 191 1.59 17.70 20.89
C GLN A 191 1.82 16.41 20.10
N GLU A 192 2.70 15.53 20.59
CA GLU A 192 2.99 14.23 19.98
C GLU A 192 1.76 13.31 19.96
N GLN A 193 0.93 13.33 21.02
CA GLN A 193 -0.34 12.60 21.05
C GLN A 193 -1.33 13.07 19.97
N ARG A 194 -1.38 14.37 19.70
CA ARG A 194 -2.26 14.93 18.65
C ARG A 194 -1.79 14.50 17.27
N GLU A 195 -0.50 14.61 17.03
CA GLU A 195 0.11 14.21 15.77
C GLU A 195 -0.09 12.71 15.51
N TYR A 196 0.09 11.88 16.53
CA TYR A 196 -0.21 10.45 16.48
C TYR A 196 -1.66 10.17 16.05
N ALA A 197 -2.62 10.80 16.72
CA ALA A 197 -4.04 10.64 16.39
C ALA A 197 -4.40 11.18 14.99
N GLU A 198 -3.77 12.28 14.56
CA GLU A 198 -3.95 12.84 13.22
C GLU A 198 -3.46 11.91 12.12
N VAL A 199 -2.30 11.26 12.32
CA VAL A 199 -1.74 10.30 11.36
C VAL A 199 -2.64 9.07 11.22
N ILE A 200 -3.11 8.49 12.33
CA ILE A 200 -4.05 7.35 12.29
C ILE A 200 -5.32 7.73 11.54
N LYS A 201 -5.92 8.87 11.91
CA LYS A 201 -7.16 9.34 11.29
C LYS A 201 -6.98 9.58 9.78
N LEU A 202 -5.89 10.25 9.41
CA LEU A 202 -5.63 10.56 8.02
C LEU A 202 -5.37 9.29 7.20
N ALA A 203 -4.62 8.33 7.73
CA ALA A 203 -4.36 7.05 7.04
C ALA A 203 -5.67 6.29 6.75
N ALA A 204 -6.62 6.28 7.70
CA ALA A 204 -7.92 5.66 7.51
C ALA A 204 -8.79 6.37 6.44
N GLU A 205 -8.71 7.70 6.33
CA GLU A 205 -9.59 8.49 5.47
C GLU A 205 -9.00 8.78 4.06
N ILE A 206 -7.67 8.81 3.91
CA ILE A 206 -7.02 9.38 2.71
C ILE A 206 -7.33 8.63 1.41
N ARG A 207 -7.51 7.30 1.47
CA ARG A 207 -7.86 6.48 0.30
C ARG A 207 -9.28 6.78 -0.20
N HIS A 208 -10.18 7.22 0.68
CA HIS A 208 -11.56 7.57 0.34
C HIS A 208 -11.70 8.99 -0.22
N HIS A 209 -10.66 9.81 -0.11
CA HIS A 209 -10.63 11.15 -0.68
C HIS A 209 -10.26 11.15 -2.16
N ASP A 210 -10.95 12.00 -2.93
CA ASP A 210 -10.56 12.34 -4.30
C ASP A 210 -9.18 13.02 -4.32
N TYR A 211 -8.48 12.95 -5.46
CA TYR A 211 -7.10 13.44 -5.56
C TYR A 211 -6.95 14.94 -5.21
N TYR A 212 -8.00 15.76 -5.35
CA TYR A 212 -7.96 17.17 -4.94
C TYR A 212 -8.12 17.31 -3.42
N LYS A 213 -9.05 16.58 -2.82
CA LYS A 213 -9.29 16.56 -1.37
C LYS A 213 -8.12 15.99 -0.58
N ARG A 214 -7.34 15.06 -1.15
CA ARG A 214 -6.09 14.55 -0.53
C ARG A 214 -5.09 15.69 -0.23
N PHE A 215 -5.08 16.76 -1.02
CA PHE A 215 -4.25 17.95 -0.79
C PHE A 215 -5.00 19.12 -0.13
N GLY A 216 -6.28 18.92 0.22
CA GLY A 216 -7.16 20.00 0.68
C GLY A 216 -7.34 21.10 -0.38
N LEU A 217 -7.39 20.72 -1.66
CA LEU A 217 -7.54 21.61 -2.81
C LEU A 217 -8.94 21.47 -3.43
N SER A 218 -9.40 22.54 -4.08
CA SER A 218 -10.62 22.52 -4.89
C SER A 218 -10.31 21.99 -6.30
N PRO A 219 -11.27 21.32 -6.96
CA PRO A 219 -11.22 21.12 -8.41
C PRO A 219 -10.96 22.48 -9.09
N GLY A 220 -9.91 22.55 -9.91
CA GLY A 220 -9.46 23.80 -10.54
C GLY A 220 -8.23 24.46 -9.91
N ALA A 221 -7.64 23.89 -8.85
CA ALA A 221 -6.39 24.39 -8.26
C ALA A 221 -5.25 24.47 -9.30
N THR A 222 -4.42 25.51 -9.21
CA THR A 222 -3.28 25.69 -10.14
C THR A 222 -2.17 24.68 -9.86
N GLN A 223 -1.28 24.47 -10.84
CA GLN A 223 -0.16 23.54 -10.68
C GLN A 223 0.82 23.99 -9.59
N ASP A 224 1.00 25.30 -9.43
CA ASP A 224 1.81 25.87 -8.34
C ASP A 224 1.20 25.58 -6.96
N GLN A 225 -0.13 25.72 -6.83
CA GLN A 225 -0.84 25.39 -5.60
C GLN A 225 -0.74 23.89 -5.25
N LEU A 226 -0.82 23.02 -6.26
CA LEU A 226 -0.61 21.59 -6.10
C LEU A 226 0.81 21.28 -5.64
N HIS A 227 1.82 21.88 -6.27
CA HIS A 227 3.22 21.65 -5.92
C HIS A 227 3.58 22.17 -4.52
N SER A 228 3.11 23.37 -4.16
CA SER A 228 3.31 23.91 -2.80
C SER A 228 2.69 23.01 -1.73
N ARG A 229 1.44 22.56 -1.94
CA ARG A 229 0.79 21.62 -1.02
C ARG A 229 1.54 20.30 -0.96
N TYR A 230 1.93 19.74 -2.10
CA TYR A 230 2.71 18.51 -2.12
C TYR A 230 3.99 18.62 -1.26
N LEU A 231 4.76 19.70 -1.38
CA LEU A 231 5.96 19.90 -0.56
C LEU A 231 5.66 20.03 0.94
N GLU A 232 4.53 20.64 1.33
CA GLU A 232 4.08 20.70 2.73
C GLU A 232 3.72 19.31 3.25
N PHE A 233 2.94 18.55 2.48
CA PHE A 233 2.52 17.19 2.86
C PHE A 233 3.69 16.21 2.92
N VAL A 234 4.65 16.30 2.01
CA VAL A 234 5.88 15.49 2.06
C VAL A 234 6.65 15.77 3.35
N LYS A 235 6.76 17.03 3.80
CA LYS A 235 7.43 17.34 5.07
C LYS A 235 6.69 16.79 6.28
N LEU A 236 5.36 16.80 6.26
CA LEU A 236 4.53 16.40 7.40
C LEU A 236 4.37 14.89 7.51
N TYR A 237 4.29 14.17 6.39
CA TYR A 237 3.93 12.76 6.37
C TYR A 237 4.98 11.88 5.66
N HIS A 238 6.24 12.34 5.59
CA HIS A 238 7.32 11.51 5.05
C HIS A 238 7.48 10.23 5.88
N PRO A 239 7.64 9.05 5.26
CA PRO A 239 7.91 7.80 5.99
C PRO A 239 9.15 7.85 6.90
N ASP A 240 10.13 8.72 6.62
CA ASP A 240 11.31 8.91 7.49
C ASP A 240 10.98 9.52 8.86
N ARG A 241 9.79 10.12 9.03
CA ARG A 241 9.33 10.61 10.33
C ARG A 241 9.01 9.48 11.31
N ALA A 242 8.92 8.24 10.84
CA ALA A 242 8.88 7.05 11.70
C ALA A 242 10.18 6.85 12.52
N ARG A 243 11.21 7.70 12.35
CA ARG A 243 12.36 7.79 13.27
C ARG A 243 12.02 8.49 14.58
N GLU A 244 10.90 9.21 14.65
CA GLU A 244 10.40 9.87 15.86
C GLU A 244 9.73 8.82 16.76
N THR A 245 9.95 8.92 18.08
CA THR A 245 9.54 7.91 19.06
C THR A 245 8.04 7.69 19.16
N HIS A 246 7.23 8.72 18.88
CA HIS A 246 5.77 8.62 18.85
C HIS A 246 5.23 8.12 17.50
N LEU A 247 5.97 8.26 16.40
CA LEU A 247 5.52 7.85 15.06
C LEU A 247 6.10 6.51 14.60
N THR A 248 6.97 5.90 15.41
CA THR A 248 7.64 4.64 15.07
C THR A 248 6.65 3.51 14.78
N SER A 249 5.56 3.41 15.56
CA SER A 249 4.50 2.42 15.37
C SER A 249 3.57 2.75 14.19
N LEU A 250 3.52 4.02 13.76
CA LEU A 250 2.67 4.51 12.67
C LEU A 250 3.36 4.52 11.30
N ARG A 251 4.40 3.70 11.15
CA ARG A 251 5.20 3.67 9.92
C ARG A 251 4.37 3.24 8.71
N ASN A 252 3.46 2.29 8.88
CA ASN A 252 2.60 1.81 7.80
C ASN A 252 1.58 2.86 7.41
N GLU A 253 1.02 3.56 8.39
CA GLU A 253 0.04 4.63 8.26
C GLU A 253 0.64 5.85 7.55
N LEU A 254 1.85 6.26 7.93
CA LEU A 254 2.60 7.31 7.22
C LEU A 254 2.87 6.92 5.77
N ALA A 255 3.21 5.66 5.53
CA ALA A 255 3.52 5.17 4.20
C ALA A 255 2.26 5.03 3.31
N GLU A 256 1.11 4.64 3.88
CA GLU A 256 -0.20 4.71 3.23
C GLU A 256 -0.55 6.13 2.81
N ILE A 257 -0.37 7.09 3.72
CA ILE A 257 -0.63 8.52 3.46
C ILE A 257 0.27 9.01 2.32
N TYR A 258 1.57 8.74 2.39
CA TYR A 258 2.53 9.15 1.38
C TYR A 258 2.21 8.57 0.00
N SER A 259 1.91 7.27 -0.07
CA SER A 259 1.57 6.61 -1.34
C SER A 259 0.30 7.20 -1.97
N ALA A 260 -0.74 7.45 -1.16
CA ALA A 260 -1.97 8.08 -1.64
C ALA A 260 -1.75 9.52 -2.13
N LEU A 261 -0.83 10.27 -1.51
CA LEU A 261 -0.45 11.61 -1.95
C LEU A 261 0.38 11.58 -3.23
N GLN A 262 1.34 10.67 -3.34
CA GLN A 262 2.18 10.54 -4.54
C GLN A 262 1.35 10.18 -5.77
N GLU A 263 0.42 9.20 -5.65
CA GLU A 263 -0.52 8.84 -6.70
C GLU A 263 -1.33 10.05 -7.21
N ALA A 264 -1.82 10.86 -6.26
CA ALA A 264 -2.59 12.06 -6.57
C ALA A 264 -1.72 13.14 -7.25
N TYR A 265 -0.48 13.33 -6.79
CA TYR A 265 0.46 14.28 -7.38
C TYR A 265 0.88 13.88 -8.81
N GLU A 266 1.21 12.60 -9.03
CA GLU A 266 1.57 12.09 -10.36
C GLU A 266 0.41 12.22 -11.36
N THR A 267 -0.82 12.04 -10.89
CA THR A 267 -2.01 12.17 -11.74
C THR A 267 -2.35 13.63 -12.02
N LEU A 268 -2.34 14.50 -11.01
CA LEU A 268 -2.72 15.91 -11.15
C LEU A 268 -1.57 16.79 -11.70
N GLY A 269 -0.33 16.35 -11.59
CA GLY A 269 0.87 17.08 -12.04
C GLY A 269 1.11 17.02 -13.55
N HIS A 270 0.55 16.01 -14.24
CA HIS A 270 0.63 15.90 -15.71
C HIS A 270 -0.66 16.42 -16.35
N SER A 271 -0.56 17.40 -17.26
CA SER A 271 -1.72 18.06 -17.86
C SER A 271 -2.70 17.07 -18.51
N GLU A 272 -2.20 16.10 -19.27
CA GLU A 272 -3.03 15.10 -19.96
C GLU A 272 -3.71 14.13 -18.98
N ARG A 273 -2.98 13.64 -17.97
CA ARG A 273 -3.53 12.76 -16.93
C ARG A 273 -4.54 13.49 -16.05
N ARG A 274 -4.30 14.76 -15.75
CA ARG A 274 -5.22 15.64 -15.04
C ARG A 274 -6.51 15.84 -15.82
N THR A 275 -6.44 16.15 -17.11
CA THR A 275 -7.63 16.29 -17.95
C THR A 275 -8.42 14.97 -18.06
N ARG A 276 -7.73 13.83 -18.17
CA ARG A 276 -8.37 12.50 -18.16
C ARG A 276 -9.05 12.22 -16.83
N TYR A 277 -8.39 12.52 -15.72
CA TYR A 277 -8.93 12.38 -14.37
C TYR A 277 -10.13 13.31 -14.12
N GLU A 278 -10.05 14.57 -14.53
CA GLU A 278 -11.15 15.53 -14.45
C GLU A 278 -12.35 15.09 -15.29
N ARG A 279 -12.11 14.48 -16.45
CA ARG A 279 -13.18 13.88 -17.27
C ARG A 279 -13.80 12.68 -16.57
N THR A 280 -13.02 11.81 -15.93
CA THR A 280 -13.57 10.70 -15.12
C THR A 280 -14.30 11.21 -13.89
N LEU A 281 -13.82 12.27 -13.25
CA LEU A 281 -14.45 12.91 -12.10
C LEU A 281 -15.77 13.58 -12.48
N ALA A 282 -15.82 14.24 -13.64
CA ALA A 282 -17.02 14.83 -14.21
C ALA A 282 -18.02 13.76 -14.70
N ALA A 283 -17.54 12.64 -15.24
CA ALA A 283 -18.38 11.50 -15.62
C ALA A 283 -18.94 10.75 -14.39
N SER A 284 -18.15 10.58 -13.33
CA SER A 284 -18.61 10.02 -12.06
C SER A 284 -19.58 10.96 -11.33
N HIS A 285 -19.41 12.28 -11.45
CA HIS A 285 -20.35 13.26 -10.89
C HIS A 285 -21.65 13.39 -11.68
N ASN A 286 -21.65 13.14 -13.00
CA ASN A 286 -22.81 13.35 -13.86
C ASN A 286 -23.69 12.12 -14.08
N VAL A 287 -23.27 10.89 -13.74
CA VAL A 287 -24.04 9.67 -14.11
C VAL A 287 -24.63 8.88 -12.95
N ASP A 288 -24.10 8.88 -11.71
CA ASP A 288 -24.53 7.83 -10.76
C ASP A 288 -24.63 8.18 -9.26
N THR A 289 -24.24 9.36 -8.79
CA THR A 289 -24.12 9.54 -7.33
C THR A 289 -25.45 9.85 -6.65
N SER A 290 -26.29 10.76 -7.15
CA SER A 290 -27.54 11.10 -6.43
C SER A 290 -28.64 10.05 -6.60
N GLN A 291 -28.92 9.60 -7.84
CA GLN A 291 -30.02 8.66 -8.11
C GLN A 291 -29.70 7.21 -7.72
N ALA A 292 -28.44 6.76 -7.82
CA ALA A 292 -28.08 5.41 -7.37
C ALA A 292 -27.85 5.33 -5.86
N GLU A 293 -27.40 6.40 -5.20
CA GLU A 293 -27.43 6.45 -3.73
C GLU A 293 -28.87 6.48 -3.19
N GLU A 294 -29.78 7.23 -3.83
CA GLU A 294 -31.21 7.21 -3.47
C GLU A 294 -31.80 5.81 -3.66
N ARG A 295 -31.52 5.13 -4.78
CA ARG A 295 -31.97 3.75 -5.05
C ARG A 295 -31.36 2.74 -4.07
N ARG A 296 -30.06 2.85 -3.75
CA ARG A 296 -29.40 1.97 -2.76
C ARG A 296 -29.91 2.24 -1.36
N ARG A 297 -30.19 3.50 -1.00
CA ARG A 297 -30.78 3.88 0.29
C ARG A 297 -32.22 3.38 0.41
N SER A 298 -33.03 3.49 -0.65
CA SER A 298 -34.37 2.90 -0.74
C SER A 298 -34.33 1.38 -0.61
N ALA A 299 -33.46 0.71 -1.37
CA ALA A 299 -33.33 -0.76 -1.32
C ALA A 299 -32.84 -1.26 0.05
N ARG A 300 -31.94 -0.51 0.72
CA ARG A 300 -31.53 -0.81 2.11
C ARG A 300 -32.68 -0.60 3.10
N GLY A 301 -33.48 0.46 2.92
CA GLY A 301 -34.68 0.71 3.71
C GLY A 301 -35.70 -0.42 3.60
N GLU A 302 -35.99 -0.87 2.37
CA GLU A 302 -36.92 -1.98 2.11
C GLU A 302 -36.48 -3.30 2.78
N VAL A 303 -35.18 -3.61 2.76
CA VAL A 303 -34.62 -4.80 3.43
C VAL A 303 -34.71 -4.66 4.95
N VAL A 304 -34.43 -3.48 5.50
CA VAL A 304 -34.57 -3.19 6.94
C VAL A 304 -36.03 -3.37 7.37
N ASP A 305 -36.98 -2.79 6.63
CA ASP A 305 -38.41 -2.88 6.94
C ASP A 305 -38.92 -4.33 6.87
N ALA A 306 -38.50 -5.09 5.84
CA ALA A 306 -38.83 -6.50 5.72
C ALA A 306 -38.30 -7.33 6.90
N ASN A 307 -37.05 -7.10 7.30
CA ASN A 307 -36.42 -7.79 8.43
C ASN A 307 -37.09 -7.44 9.76
N VAL A 308 -37.41 -6.16 10.00
CA VAL A 308 -38.10 -5.70 11.22
C VAL A 308 -39.51 -6.27 11.30
N ASN A 309 -40.27 -6.26 10.20
CA ASN A 309 -41.62 -6.83 10.16
C ASN A 309 -41.59 -8.33 10.43
N ARG A 310 -40.68 -9.06 9.79
CA ARG A 310 -40.53 -10.50 10.01
C ARG A 310 -40.08 -10.81 11.44
N ALA A 311 -39.19 -10.02 12.02
CA ALA A 311 -38.80 -10.16 13.41
C ALA A 311 -39.96 -9.91 14.38
N LYS A 312 -40.81 -8.89 14.13
CA LYS A 312 -42.03 -8.64 14.93
C LYS A 312 -42.99 -9.84 14.89
N GLU A 313 -43.16 -10.49 13.74
CA GLU A 313 -43.95 -11.72 13.62
C GLU A 313 -43.35 -12.87 14.43
N LEU A 314 -42.04 -13.10 14.32
CA LEU A 314 -41.33 -14.15 15.04
C LEU A 314 -41.39 -13.93 16.57
N LEU A 315 -41.28 -12.68 17.03
CA LEU A 315 -41.43 -12.33 18.45
C LEU A 315 -42.84 -12.63 18.97
N ARG A 316 -43.89 -12.45 18.14
CA ARG A 316 -45.27 -12.84 18.48
C ARG A 316 -45.43 -14.35 18.50
N ALA A 317 -44.75 -15.06 17.60
CA ALA A 317 -44.72 -16.52 17.54
C ALA A 317 -43.87 -17.17 18.65
N GLY A 318 -43.06 -16.37 19.36
CA GLY A 318 -42.20 -16.83 20.45
C GLY A 318 -40.79 -17.25 20.01
N ASP A 319 -40.45 -17.17 18.72
CA ASP A 319 -39.12 -17.46 18.21
C ASP A 319 -38.21 -16.23 18.36
N VAL A 320 -37.62 -16.10 19.56
CA VAL A 320 -36.77 -14.97 19.93
C VAL A 320 -35.40 -15.04 19.22
N GLY A 321 -34.88 -16.24 18.95
CA GLY A 321 -33.54 -16.40 18.37
C GLY A 321 -33.44 -15.85 16.95
N MET A 322 -34.36 -16.28 16.08
CA MET A 322 -34.41 -15.80 14.70
C MET A 322 -34.80 -14.32 14.62
N ALA A 323 -35.68 -13.85 15.51
CA ALA A 323 -36.03 -12.43 15.59
C ALA A 323 -34.81 -11.55 15.91
N VAL A 324 -33.98 -11.95 16.88
CA VAL A 324 -32.75 -11.24 17.23
C VAL A 324 -31.78 -11.18 16.06
N GLN A 325 -31.64 -12.25 15.28
CA GLN A 325 -30.75 -12.25 14.09
C GLN A 325 -31.22 -11.27 13.01
N LEU A 326 -32.52 -11.24 12.71
CA LEU A 326 -33.07 -10.32 11.70
C LEU A 326 -32.98 -8.85 12.16
N LEU A 327 -33.19 -8.60 13.46
CA LEU A 327 -33.04 -7.27 14.05
C LEU A 327 -31.57 -6.82 14.08
N ASP A 328 -30.62 -7.71 14.37
CA ASP A 328 -29.18 -7.41 14.31
C ASP A 328 -28.77 -6.99 12.88
N GLN A 329 -29.25 -7.72 11.86
CA GLN A 329 -29.02 -7.35 10.46
C GLN A 329 -29.64 -5.98 10.11
N ALA A 330 -30.85 -5.70 10.60
CA ALA A 330 -31.52 -4.42 10.38
C ALA A 330 -30.73 -3.25 11.03
N VAL A 331 -30.27 -3.41 12.27
CA VAL A 331 -29.46 -2.40 12.99
C VAL A 331 -28.13 -2.14 12.30
N ARG A 332 -27.46 -3.17 11.75
CA ARG A 332 -26.22 -3.00 10.99
C ARG A 332 -26.41 -2.21 9.70
N LEU A 333 -27.55 -2.37 9.04
CA LEU A 333 -27.87 -1.70 7.77
C LEU A 333 -28.35 -0.26 7.97
N ASN A 334 -29.20 -0.03 8.97
CA ASN A 334 -29.68 1.29 9.34
C ASN A 334 -30.11 1.32 10.82
N PRO A 335 -29.25 1.82 11.74
CA PRO A 335 -29.58 1.86 13.16
C PRO A 335 -30.60 2.97 13.43
N THR A 336 -31.81 2.57 13.82
CA THR A 336 -32.87 3.49 14.29
C THR A 336 -33.16 3.22 15.75
N ALA A 337 -33.54 4.26 16.50
CA ALA A 337 -33.86 4.14 17.93
C ALA A 337 -34.97 3.09 18.19
N GLU A 338 -35.98 3.03 17.33
CA GLU A 338 -37.06 2.04 17.39
C GLU A 338 -36.56 0.60 17.19
N THR A 339 -35.68 0.37 16.21
CA THR A 339 -35.17 -0.97 15.90
C THR A 339 -34.20 -1.46 16.98
N LEU A 340 -33.35 -0.57 17.49
CA LEU A 340 -32.44 -0.84 18.61
C LEU A 340 -33.20 -1.15 19.90
N LEU A 341 -34.28 -0.41 20.19
CA LEU A 341 -35.15 -0.69 21.33
C LEU A 341 -35.85 -2.05 21.18
N LEU A 342 -36.35 -2.37 19.97
CA LEU A 342 -36.99 -3.66 19.70
C LEU A 342 -36.01 -4.83 19.85
N LEU A 343 -34.76 -4.66 19.41
CA LEU A 343 -33.68 -5.62 19.60
C LEU A 343 -33.35 -5.80 21.08
N ALA A 344 -33.15 -4.70 21.82
CA ALA A 344 -32.87 -4.75 23.25
C ALA A 344 -33.97 -5.48 24.03
N ARG A 345 -35.25 -5.19 23.72
CA ARG A 345 -36.40 -5.89 24.33
C ARG A 345 -36.42 -7.39 24.00
N ALA A 346 -36.02 -7.77 22.79
CA ALA A 346 -35.90 -9.19 22.41
C ALA A 346 -34.76 -9.87 23.16
N GLU A 347 -33.62 -9.19 23.33
CA GLU A 347 -32.43 -9.70 24.01
C GLU A 347 -32.65 -9.86 25.53
N PHE A 348 -33.41 -8.95 26.17
CA PHE A 348 -33.75 -9.05 27.60
C PHE A 348 -34.55 -10.31 27.96
N LYS A 349 -35.18 -10.98 26.98
CA LYS A 349 -35.83 -12.28 27.22
C LYS A 349 -34.82 -13.38 27.55
N ASN A 350 -33.53 -13.18 27.28
CA ASN A 350 -32.46 -14.09 27.64
C ASN A 350 -31.51 -13.43 28.67
N PRO A 351 -31.44 -13.96 29.92
CA PRO A 351 -30.58 -13.39 30.97
C PRO A 351 -29.10 -13.24 30.57
N MET A 352 -28.60 -14.12 29.69
CA MET A 352 -27.22 -14.10 29.20
C MET A 352 -26.90 -12.91 28.28
N TRP A 353 -27.91 -12.23 27.75
CA TRP A 353 -27.75 -11.13 26.80
C TRP A 353 -28.05 -9.75 27.40
N SER A 354 -28.21 -9.67 28.72
CA SER A 354 -28.58 -8.43 29.42
C SER A 354 -27.63 -7.26 29.17
N GLN A 355 -26.31 -7.50 29.10
CA GLN A 355 -25.34 -6.45 28.78
C GLN A 355 -25.46 -5.96 27.33
N ARG A 356 -25.67 -6.88 26.39
CA ARG A 356 -25.84 -6.54 24.96
C ARG A 356 -27.10 -5.70 24.74
N ALA A 357 -28.19 -6.04 25.44
CA ALA A 357 -29.43 -5.29 25.43
C ALA A 357 -29.25 -3.86 25.96
N LEU A 358 -28.49 -3.69 27.05
CA LEU A 358 -28.20 -2.37 27.61
C LEU A 358 -27.37 -1.51 26.66
N ASP A 359 -26.42 -2.08 25.93
CA ASP A 359 -25.61 -1.32 24.97
C ASP A 359 -26.43 -0.86 23.76
N HIS A 360 -27.33 -1.72 23.26
CA HIS A 360 -28.29 -1.31 22.23
C HIS A 360 -29.26 -0.22 22.71
N LEU A 361 -29.68 -0.27 23.97
CA LEU A 361 -30.54 0.75 24.58
C LEU A 361 -29.81 2.10 24.72
N LYS A 362 -28.57 2.10 25.20
CA LYS A 362 -27.71 3.31 25.24
C LYS A 362 -27.53 3.90 23.84
N HIS A 363 -27.35 3.05 22.83
CA HIS A 363 -27.22 3.50 21.45
C HIS A 363 -28.53 4.12 20.93
N ALA A 364 -29.68 3.54 21.26
CA ALA A 364 -30.98 4.12 20.92
C ALA A 364 -31.17 5.52 21.52
N VAL A 365 -30.80 5.70 22.80
CA VAL A 365 -30.84 6.99 23.50
C VAL A 365 -29.85 7.99 22.89
N ALA A 366 -28.66 7.55 22.50
CA ALA A 366 -27.68 8.42 21.85
C ALA A 366 -28.15 8.90 20.47
N LEU A 367 -28.89 8.07 19.74
CA LEU A 367 -29.45 8.41 18.42
C LEU A 367 -30.68 9.32 18.50
N ALA A 368 -31.54 9.11 19.49
CA ALA A 368 -32.74 9.92 19.72
C ALA A 368 -32.92 10.19 21.22
N PRO A 369 -32.26 11.22 21.77
CA PRO A 369 -32.33 11.56 23.20
C PRO A 369 -33.76 11.81 23.70
N GLU A 370 -34.63 12.34 22.84
CA GLU A 370 -36.04 12.58 23.08
C GLU A 370 -36.93 11.32 23.04
N PHE A 371 -36.39 10.16 22.65
CA PHE A 371 -37.16 8.91 22.54
C PHE A 371 -37.36 8.26 23.92
N THR A 372 -38.39 8.74 24.62
CA THR A 372 -38.72 8.39 26.02
C THR A 372 -38.88 6.88 26.27
N GLU A 373 -39.33 6.10 25.28
CA GLU A 373 -39.47 4.65 25.41
C GLU A 373 -38.15 3.89 25.58
N ALA A 374 -37.02 4.48 25.20
CA ALA A 374 -35.69 3.89 25.40
C ALA A 374 -35.08 4.21 26.77
N TRP A 375 -35.74 5.04 27.59
CA TRP A 375 -35.30 5.37 28.95
C TRP A 375 -35.98 4.52 30.03
N LEU A 376 -37.03 3.77 29.66
CA LEU A 376 -37.80 2.87 30.52
C LEU A 376 -37.26 1.45 30.41
#